data_AF-A0AAE6TQT3-F1
#
_entry.id   AF-A0AAE6TQT3-F1
#
_cell.length_a   1.000
_cell.length_b   1.000
_cell.length_c   1.000
_cell.angle_alpha   90.00
_cell.angle_beta   90.00
_cell.angle_gamma   90.00
#
_symmetry.space_group_name_H-M   'P 1'
#
loop_
_entity.id
_entity.type
_entity.pdbx_description
1 polymer ?
#
loop_
_entity_poly.entity_id
_entity_poly.type
_entity_poly.pdbx_seq_one_letter_code
_entity_poly.pdbx_strand_id
1 'polypeptide(L)'
;MAAAPTKAHAQVPVLCSETSLVNAINSANAAGGDTLALFPFCTYQLTSAHGTSPHGAVGLPPITTPITLLGLGVTITRASGAPAFRILQVEGAANVPGTKGQLSAVGLTIRGGSAVSPYPGGGLSNLGGTVSMLSSSVTGNTAVAGGGIYNDNGSITLAASSVTGNQATSSGGGIYVNSGGVTLLGTVVRDNTPDNCAPSGSVVSCT
;
A
#
# COMPACT_ATOMS: atom_id res chain seq x y z
N MET A 1 32.80 -8.92 22.70
CA MET A 1 32.97 -8.63 21.26
C MET A 1 31.78 -7.80 20.83
N ALA A 2 31.96 -6.51 20.57
CA ALA A 2 30.89 -5.67 20.04
C ALA A 2 30.69 -6.04 18.56
N ALA A 3 29.45 -6.36 18.18
CA ALA A 3 29.08 -6.53 16.78
C ALA A 3 29.41 -5.24 16.04
N ALA A 4 30.13 -5.34 14.93
CA ALA A 4 30.35 -4.21 14.04
C ALA A 4 28.98 -3.64 13.62
N PRO A 5 28.81 -2.31 13.55
CA PRO A 5 27.58 -1.73 13.03
C PRO A 5 27.39 -2.26 11.61
N THR A 6 26.28 -2.94 11.39
CA THR A 6 25.82 -3.32 10.06
C THR A 6 25.81 -2.05 9.21
N LYS A 7 26.51 -2.05 8.06
CA LYS A 7 26.41 -0.99 7.06
C LYS A 7 24.93 -0.62 6.93
N ALA A 8 24.55 0.61 7.28
CA ALA A 8 23.24 1.11 6.92
C ALA A 8 23.10 0.90 5.41
N HIS A 9 22.07 0.15 4.97
CA HIS A 9 21.80 0.06 3.54
C HIS A 9 21.67 1.49 3.02
N ALA A 10 22.54 1.85 2.08
CA ALA A 10 22.51 3.17 1.47
C ALA A 10 21.12 3.35 0.85
N GLN A 11 20.40 4.40 1.26
CA GLN A 11 19.08 4.68 0.72
C GLN A 11 19.21 5.09 -0.74
N VAL A 12 18.36 4.55 -1.61
CA VAL A 12 18.31 4.95 -3.02
C VAL A 12 17.40 6.17 -3.16
N PRO A 13 17.93 7.35 -3.56
CA PRO A 13 17.12 8.54 -3.75
C PRO A 13 16.21 8.38 -4.97
N VAL A 14 14.94 8.74 -4.82
CA VAL A 14 13.94 8.70 -5.88
C VAL A 14 13.50 10.12 -6.22
N LEU A 15 13.78 10.58 -7.43
CA LEU A 15 13.35 11.92 -7.90
C LEU A 15 11.82 12.04 -7.96
N CYS A 16 11.31 13.27 -7.89
CA CYS A 16 9.87 13.55 -7.86
C CYS A 16 9.21 13.38 -9.24
N SER A 17 9.06 12.13 -9.70
CA SER A 17 8.30 11.79 -10.92
C SER A 17 7.75 10.36 -10.86
N GLU A 18 6.65 10.11 -11.58
CA GLU A 18 6.09 8.77 -11.78
C GLU A 18 7.15 7.79 -12.28
N THR A 19 7.84 8.13 -13.37
CA THR A 19 8.88 7.27 -13.98
C THR A 19 10.00 6.94 -13.00
N SER A 20 10.46 7.89 -12.19
CA SER A 20 11.51 7.64 -11.20
C SER A 20 11.06 6.66 -10.12
N LEU A 21 9.83 6.80 -9.62
CA LEU A 21 9.29 5.89 -8.62
C LEU A 21 9.09 4.47 -9.17
N VAL A 22 8.52 4.37 -10.36
CA VAL A 22 8.31 3.08 -11.05
C VAL A 22 9.64 2.37 -11.29
N ASN A 23 10.64 3.09 -11.82
CA ASN A 23 11.97 2.51 -12.08
C ASN A 23 12.65 2.07 -10.78
N ALA A 24 12.58 2.86 -9.71
CA ALA A 24 13.17 2.51 -8.43
C ALA A 24 12.55 1.25 -7.83
N ILE A 25 11.23 1.09 -7.89
CA ILE A 25 10.54 -0.12 -7.43
C ILE A 25 10.93 -1.34 -8.27
N ASN A 26 10.99 -1.21 -9.60
CA ASN A 26 11.42 -2.29 -10.49
C ASN A 26 12.86 -2.73 -10.18
N SER A 27 13.78 -1.78 -10.00
CA SER A 27 15.17 -2.06 -9.62
C SER A 27 15.26 -2.75 -8.26
N ALA A 28 14.49 -2.28 -7.27
CA ALA A 28 14.45 -2.91 -5.94
C ALA A 28 13.93 -4.35 -6.01
N ASN A 29 12.85 -4.60 -6.76
CA ASN A 29 12.34 -5.94 -7.00
C ASN A 29 13.37 -6.86 -7.69
N ALA A 30 14.09 -6.35 -8.70
CA ALA A 30 15.13 -7.12 -9.38
C ALA A 30 16.34 -7.42 -8.47
N ALA A 31 16.65 -6.53 -7.53
CA ALA A 31 17.76 -6.67 -6.60
C ALA A 31 17.44 -7.57 -5.39
N GLY A 32 16.17 -7.97 -5.21
CA GLY A 32 15.74 -8.74 -4.03
C GLY A 32 15.32 -7.88 -2.83
N GLY A 33 15.18 -6.57 -3.02
CA GLY A 33 14.72 -5.60 -2.03
C GLY A 33 15.61 -4.36 -1.94
N ASP A 34 15.06 -3.24 -1.44
CA ASP A 34 15.81 -2.00 -1.25
C ASP A 34 15.11 -1.03 -0.26
N THR A 35 15.82 0.04 0.14
CA THR A 35 15.26 1.20 0.84
C THR A 35 15.27 2.42 -0.06
N LEU A 36 14.09 2.87 -0.47
CA LEU A 36 13.87 3.99 -1.37
C LEU A 36 13.56 5.27 -0.57
N ALA A 37 14.43 6.26 -0.65
CA ALA A 37 14.21 7.59 -0.10
C ALA A 37 13.46 8.46 -1.12
N LEU A 38 12.17 8.68 -0.85
CA LEU A 38 11.32 9.48 -1.72
C LEU A 38 11.61 10.97 -1.55
N PHE A 39 11.50 11.73 -2.63
CA PHE A 39 11.75 13.17 -2.61
C PHE A 39 10.78 13.86 -1.63
N PRO A 40 11.28 14.59 -0.61
CA PRO A 40 10.43 15.19 0.42
C PRO A 40 9.32 16.08 -0.15
N PHE A 41 8.13 15.99 0.44
CA PHE A 41 6.93 16.75 0.08
C PHE A 41 6.46 16.59 -1.38
N CYS A 42 7.01 15.61 -2.11
CA CYS A 42 6.65 15.34 -3.48
C CYS A 42 5.24 14.74 -3.59
N THR A 43 4.54 15.10 -4.68
CA THR A 43 3.38 14.35 -5.16
C THR A 43 3.78 13.50 -6.36
N TYR A 44 3.91 12.20 -6.15
CA TYR A 44 4.05 11.20 -7.20
C TYR A 44 2.67 10.92 -7.79
N GLN A 45 2.34 11.62 -8.87
CA GLN A 45 1.09 11.45 -9.59
C GLN A 45 1.21 10.37 -10.65
N LEU A 46 0.47 9.28 -10.49
CA LEU A 46 0.42 8.14 -11.40
C LEU A 46 -0.60 8.39 -12.50
N THR A 47 -0.17 8.27 -13.74
CA THR A 47 -1.00 8.53 -14.93
C THR A 47 -1.38 7.26 -15.68
N SER A 48 -0.63 6.16 -15.47
CA SER A 48 -0.95 4.84 -16.03
C SER A 48 -0.71 3.72 -15.02
N ALA A 49 -1.16 2.51 -15.37
CA ALA A 49 -0.83 1.32 -14.61
C ALA A 49 0.56 0.80 -15.01
N HIS A 50 1.31 0.28 -14.04
CA HIS A 50 2.66 -0.28 -14.18
C HIS A 50 2.75 -1.72 -13.65
N GLY A 51 1.60 -2.35 -13.45
CA GLY A 51 1.46 -3.74 -13.04
C GLY A 51 0.09 -4.29 -13.35
N THR A 52 0.00 -5.61 -13.53
CA THR A 52 -1.25 -6.34 -13.68
C THR A 52 -1.32 -7.43 -12.63
N SER A 53 -2.53 -7.75 -12.20
CA SER A 53 -2.79 -8.80 -11.23
C SER A 53 -4.12 -9.49 -11.53
N PRO A 54 -4.41 -10.63 -10.89
CA PRO A 54 -5.76 -11.22 -10.92
C PRO A 54 -6.85 -10.26 -10.44
N HIS A 55 -6.49 -9.24 -9.65
CA HIS A 55 -7.38 -8.19 -9.17
C HIS A 55 -7.31 -6.91 -10.04
N GLY A 56 -6.86 -6.99 -11.28
CA GLY A 56 -6.83 -5.85 -12.19
C GLY A 56 -5.55 -5.00 -12.06
N ALA A 57 -5.64 -3.77 -12.58
CA ALA A 57 -4.50 -2.91 -12.83
C ALA A 57 -3.91 -2.29 -11.54
N VAL A 58 -2.58 -2.16 -11.52
CA VAL A 58 -1.79 -1.61 -10.41
C VAL A 58 -0.99 -0.40 -10.90
N GLY A 59 -1.12 0.73 -10.21
CA GLY A 59 -0.48 2.00 -10.53
C GLY A 59 1.02 2.01 -10.29
N LEU A 60 1.54 1.13 -9.44
CA LEU A 60 2.97 0.90 -9.26
C LEU A 60 3.29 -0.55 -9.59
N PRO A 61 4.55 -0.89 -9.93
CA PRO A 61 4.94 -2.29 -10.03
C PRO A 61 4.62 -3.03 -8.72
N PRO A 62 4.04 -4.25 -8.77
CA PRO A 62 3.74 -5.00 -7.57
C PRO A 62 5.00 -5.22 -6.74
N ILE A 63 4.88 -5.08 -5.42
CA ILE A 63 5.98 -5.29 -4.48
C ILE A 63 6.13 -6.80 -4.25
N THR A 64 7.13 -7.41 -4.87
CA THR A 64 7.39 -8.87 -4.83
C THR A 64 8.59 -9.23 -3.97
N THR A 65 9.30 -8.23 -3.47
CA THR A 65 10.46 -8.34 -2.57
C THR A 65 10.34 -7.35 -1.41
N PRO A 66 11.22 -7.42 -0.39
CA PRO A 66 11.21 -6.44 0.70
C PRO A 66 11.62 -5.03 0.24
N ILE A 67 10.68 -4.10 0.22
CA ILE A 67 10.91 -2.69 -0.14
C ILE A 67 10.50 -1.78 1.01
N THR A 68 11.38 -0.84 1.35
CA THR A 68 11.07 0.26 2.26
C THR A 68 10.90 1.56 1.48
N LEU A 69 9.78 2.26 1.67
CA LEU A 69 9.51 3.59 1.14
C LEU A 69 9.60 4.60 2.29
N LEU A 70 10.60 5.47 2.25
CA LEU A 70 10.78 6.55 3.21
C LEU A 70 10.24 7.85 2.60
N GLY A 71 9.07 8.27 3.07
CA GLY A 71 8.44 9.53 2.75
C GLY A 71 8.59 10.56 3.87
N LEU A 72 8.66 11.83 3.48
CA LEU A 72 8.50 12.97 4.37
C LEU A 72 7.44 13.90 3.76
N GLY A 73 6.18 13.72 4.17
CA GLY A 73 5.06 14.47 3.59
C GLY A 73 4.78 14.12 2.12
N VAL A 74 5.19 12.92 1.69
CA VAL A 74 5.05 12.47 0.29
C VAL A 74 3.62 12.02 0.04
N THR A 75 3.08 12.33 -1.14
CA THR A 75 1.80 11.79 -1.62
C THR A 75 2.04 10.93 -2.86
N ILE A 76 1.51 9.72 -2.87
CA ILE A 76 1.39 8.88 -4.06
C ILE A 76 -0.10 8.87 -4.43
N THR A 77 -0.43 9.39 -5.60
CA THR A 77 -1.83 9.61 -6.02
C THR A 77 -2.07 9.16 -7.44
N ARG A 78 -3.24 8.60 -7.71
CA ARG A 78 -3.72 8.46 -9.08
C ARG A 78 -4.15 9.82 -9.63
N ALA A 79 -3.86 10.10 -10.91
CA ALA A 79 -4.39 11.27 -11.59
C ALA A 79 -5.90 11.13 -11.85
N SER A 80 -6.67 12.21 -11.74
CA SER A 80 -8.14 12.17 -11.91
C SER A 80 -8.60 11.67 -13.28
N GLY A 81 -7.87 12.02 -14.35
CA GLY A 81 -8.13 11.57 -15.73
C GLY A 81 -7.46 10.26 -16.13
N ALA A 82 -6.69 9.62 -15.24
CA ALA A 82 -6.09 8.33 -15.54
C ALA A 82 -7.16 7.21 -15.58
N PRO A 83 -6.86 6.07 -16.23
CA PRO A 83 -7.64 4.85 -16.06
C PRO A 83 -7.76 4.44 -14.58
N ALA A 84 -8.74 3.59 -14.27
CA ALA A 84 -8.87 3.03 -12.94
C ALA A 84 -7.74 2.02 -12.67
N PHE A 85 -7.01 2.24 -11.58
CA PHE A 85 -6.06 1.30 -11.01
C PHE A 85 -5.90 1.56 -9.52
N ARG A 86 -5.53 0.52 -8.76
CA ARG A 86 -5.10 0.67 -7.37
C ARG A 86 -3.74 1.34 -7.29
N ILE A 87 -3.36 1.95 -6.17
CA ILE A 87 -2.03 2.57 -6.06
C ILE A 87 -0.93 1.52 -5.85
N LEU A 88 -1.08 0.67 -4.83
CA LEU A 88 -0.08 -0.30 -4.42
C LEU A 88 -0.64 -1.73 -4.37
N GLN A 89 0.24 -2.68 -4.68
CA GLN A 89 0.00 -4.09 -4.42
C GLN A 89 1.26 -4.74 -3.82
N VAL A 90 1.07 -5.58 -2.82
CA VAL A 90 2.13 -6.38 -2.20
C VAL A 90 1.80 -7.85 -2.39
N GLU A 91 2.74 -8.61 -2.95
CA GLU A 91 2.56 -10.01 -3.32
C GLU A 91 3.50 -10.88 -2.51
N GLY A 92 2.94 -11.74 -1.67
CA GLY A 92 3.70 -12.73 -0.91
C GLY A 92 3.33 -14.16 -1.29
N ALA A 93 4.21 -15.08 -0.88
CA ALA A 93 4.18 -16.49 -1.28
C ALA A 93 2.85 -17.21 -1.02
N ALA A 94 2.04 -16.75 -0.05
CA ALA A 94 0.75 -17.37 0.26
C ALA A 94 -0.27 -17.27 -0.89
N ASN A 95 -0.24 -16.16 -1.64
CA ASN A 95 -1.15 -15.94 -2.77
C ASN A 95 -0.41 -15.95 -4.12
N VAL A 96 0.87 -15.59 -4.16
CA VAL A 96 1.67 -15.54 -5.38
C VAL A 96 2.96 -16.32 -5.17
N PRO A 97 2.99 -17.63 -5.50
CA PRO A 97 4.17 -18.48 -5.28
C PRO A 97 5.46 -17.89 -5.86
N GLY A 98 6.55 -17.97 -5.10
CA GLY A 98 7.86 -17.44 -5.49
C GLY A 98 8.11 -15.98 -5.10
N THR A 99 7.08 -15.24 -4.67
CA THR A 99 7.22 -13.86 -4.20
C THR A 99 7.49 -13.77 -2.70
N LYS A 100 8.15 -12.70 -2.27
CA LYS A 100 8.51 -12.38 -0.88
C LYS A 100 8.14 -10.93 -0.54
N GLY A 101 7.03 -10.45 -1.08
CA GLY A 101 6.60 -9.05 -0.98
C GLY A 101 6.46 -8.61 0.47
N GLN A 102 7.25 -7.60 0.82
CA GLN A 102 7.14 -6.90 2.08
C GLN A 102 7.24 -5.40 1.80
N LEU A 103 6.32 -4.62 2.35
CA LEU A 103 6.33 -3.17 2.21
C LEU A 103 6.46 -2.53 3.59
N SER A 104 7.49 -1.71 3.78
CA SER A 104 7.59 -0.78 4.90
C SER A 104 7.40 0.64 4.38
N ALA A 105 6.32 1.31 4.75
CA ALA A 105 5.98 2.65 4.31
C ALA A 105 6.01 3.63 5.48
N VAL A 106 6.82 4.68 5.39
CA VAL A 106 6.96 5.68 6.46
C VAL A 106 6.62 7.05 5.90
N GLY A 107 5.75 7.81 6.58
CA GLY A 107 5.55 9.23 6.29
C GLY A 107 4.93 9.55 4.91
N LEU A 108 4.09 8.67 4.38
CA LEU A 108 3.50 8.83 3.04
C LEU A 108 1.97 8.76 3.03
N THR A 109 1.36 9.44 2.06
CA THR A 109 -0.08 9.46 1.80
C THR A 109 -0.38 8.70 0.51
N ILE A 110 -1.27 7.71 0.58
CA ILE A 110 -1.78 6.93 -0.56
C ILE A 110 -3.22 7.39 -0.84
N ARG A 111 -3.47 7.94 -2.03
CA ARG A 111 -4.80 8.49 -2.33
C ARG A 111 -5.26 8.38 -3.79
N GLY A 112 -6.58 8.52 -3.99
CA GLY A 112 -7.20 8.58 -5.31
C GLY A 112 -7.19 7.26 -6.10
N GLY A 113 -6.68 6.19 -5.50
CA GLY A 113 -6.66 4.86 -6.11
C GLY A 113 -8.08 4.35 -6.36
N SER A 114 -8.26 3.66 -7.48
CA SER A 114 -9.59 3.20 -7.92
C SER A 114 -9.51 1.80 -8.49
N ALA A 115 -10.07 0.83 -7.76
CA ALA A 115 -10.25 -0.54 -8.23
C ALA A 115 -11.72 -0.72 -8.67
N VAL A 116 -11.97 -0.76 -9.98
CA VAL A 116 -13.32 -0.94 -10.52
C VAL A 116 -13.77 -2.40 -10.42
N SER A 117 -15.09 -2.62 -10.36
CA SER A 117 -15.66 -3.96 -10.22
C SER A 117 -15.12 -4.97 -11.23
N PRO A 118 -14.77 -6.21 -10.80
CA PRO A 118 -15.03 -6.81 -9.48
C PRO A 118 -13.88 -6.63 -8.46
N TYR A 119 -12.97 -5.68 -8.65
CA TYR A 119 -11.68 -5.71 -7.99
C TYR A 119 -11.64 -5.00 -6.62
N PRO A 120 -10.98 -5.60 -5.60
CA PRO A 120 -10.80 -4.98 -4.28
C PRO A 120 -9.51 -4.16 -4.17
N GLY A 121 -9.37 -3.37 -3.10
CA GLY A 121 -8.12 -2.71 -2.71
C GLY A 121 -7.81 -1.47 -3.54
N GLY A 122 -8.51 -0.35 -3.29
CA GLY A 122 -8.37 0.87 -4.09
C GLY A 122 -7.04 1.59 -3.85
N GLY A 123 -6.66 1.77 -2.58
CA GLY A 123 -5.36 2.33 -2.23
C GLY A 123 -4.27 1.26 -2.25
N LEU A 124 -4.44 0.25 -1.39
CA LEU A 124 -3.47 -0.82 -1.18
C LEU A 124 -4.16 -2.19 -1.20
N SER A 125 -3.57 -3.14 -1.94
CA SER A 125 -3.96 -4.55 -1.90
C SER A 125 -2.80 -5.41 -1.41
N ASN A 126 -2.97 -6.10 -0.29
CA ASN A 126 -2.00 -7.05 0.24
C ASN A 126 -2.44 -8.49 -0.05
N LEU A 127 -1.71 -9.19 -0.93
CA LEU A 127 -1.99 -10.54 -1.38
C LEU A 127 -0.92 -11.49 -0.86
N GLY A 128 -1.12 -12.01 0.35
CA GLY A 128 -0.18 -12.94 1.00
C GLY A 128 1.12 -12.30 1.48
N GLY A 129 1.27 -10.98 1.35
CA GLY A 129 2.47 -10.23 1.72
C GLY A 129 2.43 -9.67 3.15
N THR A 130 3.48 -8.93 3.51
CA THR A 130 3.55 -8.19 4.78
C THR A 130 3.62 -6.69 4.53
N VAL A 131 2.79 -5.92 5.22
CA VAL A 131 2.77 -4.45 5.12
C VAL A 131 2.94 -3.83 6.50
N SER A 132 3.87 -2.90 6.62
CA SER A 132 4.01 -2.02 7.78
C SER A 132 3.88 -0.58 7.31
N MET A 133 2.94 0.17 7.88
CA MET A 133 2.82 1.61 7.64
C MET A 133 3.00 2.36 8.95
N LEU A 134 3.90 3.34 8.95
CA LEU A 134 4.19 4.22 10.09
C LEU A 134 3.95 5.67 9.68
N SER A 135 3.21 6.41 10.52
CA SER A 135 2.96 7.85 10.31
C SER A 135 2.46 8.16 8.90
N SER A 136 1.59 7.31 8.36
CA SER A 136 1.16 7.32 6.97
C SER A 136 -0.37 7.42 6.87
N SER A 137 -0.86 7.77 5.69
CA SER A 137 -2.30 7.93 5.46
C SER A 137 -2.76 7.17 4.22
N VAL A 138 -3.91 6.50 4.31
CA VAL A 138 -4.62 5.90 3.17
C VAL A 138 -5.99 6.58 3.08
N THR A 139 -6.21 7.39 2.05
CA THR A 139 -7.38 8.27 1.99
C THR A 139 -7.95 8.50 0.60
N GLY A 140 -9.26 8.69 0.48
CA GLY A 140 -9.89 9.05 -0.79
C GLY A 140 -9.72 7.99 -1.87
N ASN A 141 -9.63 6.71 -1.48
CA ASN A 141 -9.52 5.59 -2.40
C ASN A 141 -10.87 4.88 -2.56
N THR A 142 -11.10 4.29 -3.73
CA THR A 142 -12.37 3.64 -4.09
C THR A 142 -12.15 2.21 -4.57
N ALA A 143 -12.98 1.25 -4.13
CA ALA A 143 -12.93 -0.14 -4.62
C ALA A 143 -14.30 -0.84 -4.55
N VAL A 144 -14.38 -2.12 -4.95
CA VAL A 144 -15.55 -2.95 -4.60
C VAL A 144 -15.54 -3.35 -3.13
N ALA A 145 -14.39 -3.80 -2.64
CA ALA A 145 -14.15 -4.09 -1.23
C ALA A 145 -12.77 -3.59 -0.83
N GLY A 146 -12.60 -3.12 0.40
CA GLY A 146 -11.33 -2.54 0.84
C GLY A 146 -11.04 -1.25 0.06
N GLY A 147 -11.92 -0.26 0.18
CA GLY A 147 -11.79 1.01 -0.53
C GLY A 147 -10.40 1.61 -0.33
N GLY A 148 -9.97 1.68 0.93
CA GLY A 148 -8.60 2.01 1.31
C GLY A 148 -7.66 0.83 1.15
N ILE A 149 -7.87 -0.21 1.96
CA ILE A 149 -6.98 -1.34 2.11
C ILE A 149 -7.74 -2.66 1.96
N TYR A 150 -7.22 -3.57 1.15
CA TYR A 150 -7.66 -4.96 1.08
C TYR A 150 -6.53 -5.88 1.56
N ASN A 151 -6.83 -6.81 2.46
CA ASN A 151 -5.90 -7.82 2.95
C ASN A 151 -6.43 -9.22 2.70
N ASP A 152 -5.60 -10.06 2.09
CA ASP A 152 -5.93 -11.44 1.79
C ASP A 152 -4.72 -12.34 2.03
N ASN A 153 -4.84 -13.27 2.99
CA ASN A 153 -3.78 -14.13 3.53
C ASN A 153 -2.49 -13.41 3.94
N GLY A 154 -2.54 -12.09 4.09
CA GLY A 154 -1.39 -11.25 4.43
C GLY A 154 -1.45 -10.73 5.86
N SER A 155 -0.39 -10.01 6.24
CA SER A 155 -0.31 -9.30 7.52
C SER A 155 -0.11 -7.80 7.29
N ILE A 156 -0.90 -6.97 7.97
CA ILE A 156 -0.78 -5.51 7.93
C ILE A 156 -0.61 -4.98 9.35
N THR A 157 0.37 -4.12 9.55
CA THR A 157 0.50 -3.30 10.76
C THR A 157 0.42 -1.83 10.39
N LEU A 158 -0.51 -1.10 10.99
CA LEU A 158 -0.64 0.35 10.85
C LEU A 158 -0.32 0.99 12.19
N ALA A 159 0.76 1.78 12.26
CA ALA A 159 1.21 2.47 13.46
C ALA A 159 1.16 3.99 13.26
N ALA A 160 0.58 4.72 14.22
CA ALA A 160 0.42 6.17 14.19
C ALA A 160 -0.12 6.70 12.84
N SER A 161 -1.01 5.95 12.20
CA SER A 161 -1.44 6.15 10.83
C SER A 161 -2.94 6.49 10.76
N SER A 162 -3.44 6.77 9.56
CA SER A 162 -4.87 7.00 9.33
C SER A 162 -5.40 6.30 8.08
N VAL A 163 -6.60 5.72 8.16
CA VAL A 163 -7.36 5.18 7.03
C VAL A 163 -8.72 5.87 7.00
N THR A 164 -8.89 6.88 6.14
CA THR A 164 -10.03 7.80 6.22
C THR A 164 -10.59 8.24 4.88
N GLY A 165 -11.91 8.44 4.78
CA GLY A 165 -12.52 8.98 3.56
C GLY A 165 -12.42 8.02 2.36
N ASN A 166 -12.31 6.71 2.61
CA ASN A 166 -12.27 5.70 1.56
C ASN A 166 -13.66 5.11 1.33
N GLN A 167 -13.91 4.64 0.10
CA GLN A 167 -15.21 4.13 -0.29
C GLN A 167 -15.13 2.74 -0.95
N ALA A 168 -15.98 1.83 -0.50
CA ALA A 168 -16.24 0.55 -1.12
C ALA A 168 -17.69 0.51 -1.62
N THR A 169 -17.97 -0.24 -2.68
CA THR A 169 -19.36 -0.47 -3.12
C THR A 169 -20.04 -1.62 -2.36
N SER A 170 -19.26 -2.56 -1.81
CA SER A 170 -19.75 -3.73 -1.07
C SER A 170 -19.51 -3.61 0.43
N SER A 171 -18.24 -3.57 0.85
CA SER A 171 -17.86 -3.65 2.28
C SER A 171 -16.39 -3.30 2.48
N GLY A 172 -16.02 -2.94 3.70
CA GLY A 172 -14.67 -2.51 4.06
C GLY A 172 -14.34 -1.23 3.34
N GLY A 173 -15.08 -0.16 3.60
CA GLY A 173 -14.79 1.15 3.03
C GLY A 173 -13.35 1.56 3.34
N GLY A 174 -12.96 1.43 4.61
CA GLY A 174 -11.59 1.63 5.06
C GLY A 174 -10.73 0.40 4.77
N ILE A 175 -10.98 -0.68 5.53
CA ILE A 175 -10.19 -1.92 5.49
C ILE A 175 -11.11 -3.12 5.27
N TYR A 176 -10.79 -3.96 4.29
CA TYR A 176 -11.42 -5.27 4.15
C TYR A 176 -10.39 -6.38 4.40
N VAL A 177 -10.74 -7.33 5.27
CA VAL A 177 -9.92 -8.50 5.59
C VAL A 177 -10.62 -9.75 5.07
N ASN A 178 -10.13 -10.31 3.97
CA ASN A 178 -10.59 -11.61 3.48
C ASN A 178 -10.07 -12.74 4.38
N SER A 179 -8.80 -12.66 4.75
CA SER A 179 -8.10 -13.56 5.67
C SER A 179 -6.78 -12.93 6.11
N GLY A 180 -6.05 -13.57 7.01
CA GLY A 180 -4.83 -13.01 7.61
C GLY A 180 -5.16 -12.05 8.76
N GLY A 181 -4.32 -11.04 9.00
CA GLY A 181 -4.45 -10.16 10.15
C GLY A 181 -4.10 -8.71 9.90
N VAL A 182 -4.78 -7.81 10.61
CA VAL A 182 -4.52 -6.37 10.63
C VAL A 182 -4.37 -5.92 12.07
N THR A 183 -3.26 -5.23 12.37
CA THR A 183 -2.97 -4.67 13.69
C THR A 183 -2.94 -3.14 13.62
N LEU A 184 -3.69 -2.49 14.50
CA LEU A 184 -3.75 -1.03 14.62
C LEU A 184 -3.05 -0.58 15.90
N LEU A 185 -2.03 0.27 15.79
CA LEU A 185 -1.25 0.80 16.91
C LEU A 185 -1.31 2.33 16.93
N GLY A 186 -2.24 2.90 17.68
CA GLY A 186 -2.47 4.36 17.64
C GLY A 186 -2.90 4.86 16.25
N THR A 187 -3.57 3.99 15.48
CA THR A 187 -4.06 4.29 14.13
C THR A 187 -5.55 4.60 14.18
N VAL A 188 -5.96 5.57 13.38
CA VAL A 188 -7.36 6.00 13.27
C VAL A 188 -7.97 5.46 11.99
N VAL A 189 -9.11 4.77 12.10
CA VAL A 189 -9.91 4.34 10.94
C VAL A 189 -11.31 4.93 11.11
N ARG A 190 -11.69 5.88 10.25
CA ARG A 190 -12.98 6.59 10.35
C ARG A 190 -13.41 7.20 9.02
N ASP A 191 -14.65 7.65 8.95
CA ASP A 191 -15.19 8.37 7.79
C ASP A 191 -15.07 7.57 6.49
N ASN A 192 -15.13 6.24 6.56
CA ASN A 192 -15.14 5.37 5.39
C ASN A 192 -16.54 4.80 5.14
N THR A 193 -16.86 4.52 3.88
CA THR A 193 -18.18 4.07 3.43
C THR A 193 -18.08 2.74 2.69
N PRO A 194 -18.93 1.73 2.93
CA PRO A 194 -20.09 1.74 3.83
C PRO A 194 -19.72 1.57 5.30
N ASP A 195 -18.51 1.10 5.60
CA ASP A 195 -18.02 0.83 6.95
C ASP A 195 -16.50 1.08 7.05
N ASN A 196 -16.00 1.18 8.28
CA ASN A 196 -14.57 1.39 8.54
C ASN A 196 -13.76 0.10 8.36
N CYS A 197 -14.28 -1.02 8.84
CA CYS A 197 -13.68 -2.33 8.64
C CYS A 197 -14.71 -3.41 8.37
N ALA A 198 -14.36 -4.35 7.50
CA ALA A 198 -15.15 -5.54 7.23
C ALA A 198 -14.26 -6.80 7.10
N PRO A 199 -14.77 -8.00 7.42
CA PRO A 199 -16.03 -8.23 8.14
C PRO A 199 -15.96 -7.68 9.58
N SER A 200 -17.12 -7.50 10.22
CA SER A 200 -17.16 -6.97 11.60
C SER A 200 -16.32 -7.84 12.55
N GLY A 201 -15.50 -7.19 13.39
CA GLY A 201 -14.58 -7.86 14.32
C GLY A 201 -13.29 -8.40 13.71
N SER A 202 -13.06 -8.27 12.39
CA SER A 202 -11.81 -8.73 11.74
C SER A 202 -10.59 -7.89 12.10
N VAL A 203 -10.80 -6.62 12.48
CA VAL A 203 -9.76 -5.69 12.91
C VAL A 203 -10.09 -5.19 14.30
N VAL A 204 -9.26 -5.55 15.28
CA VAL A 204 -9.46 -5.18 16.69
C VAL A 204 -9.41 -3.66 16.83
N SER A 205 -10.39 -3.09 17.55
CA SER A 205 -10.54 -1.63 17.77
C SER A 205 -10.86 -0.80 16.52
N CYS A 206 -11.24 -1.43 15.41
CA CYS A 206 -11.84 -0.72 14.29
C CYS A 206 -13.35 -0.58 14.50
N THR A 207 -13.81 0.66 14.62
CA THR A 207 -15.23 1.01 14.84
C THR A 207 -15.76 1.80 13.66
#